data_AF-A0A9P6JB82-F1
#
_entry.id   AF-A0A9P6JB82-F1
#
_cell.length_a   1.000
_cell.length_b   1.000
_cell.length_c   1.000
_cell.angle_alpha   90.00
_cell.angle_beta   90.00
_cell.angle_gamma   90.00
#
_symmetry.space_group_name_H-M   'P 1'
#
loop_
_entity.id
_entity.type
_entity.pdbx_description
1 polymer ?
#
loop_
_entity_poly.entity_id
_entity_poly.type
_entity_poly.pdbx_seq_one_letter_code
_entity_poly.pdbx_strand_id
1 'polypeptide(L)'
;VDTQSWNVFDSETYVADLSQAATWDATGATPNWHLEYSARQAYGAHKNNDAFQQFWTYRSKSANRGPACPAGGACPKEIVCNLRAGKSSDACTAIHFSVKRSDEEDDPQAKADAADPTGRHSLYKRSEPQPWNKKLCGLTANL
;
A
#
# COMPACT_ATOMS: atom_id res chain seq x y z
N VAL A 1 10.16 -21.54 5.67
CA VAL A 1 9.08 -22.48 5.26
C VAL A 1 9.32 -23.80 5.97
N ASP A 2 8.29 -24.45 6.46
CA ASP A 2 8.41 -25.81 7.00
C ASP A 2 8.75 -26.80 5.89
N THR A 3 9.75 -27.66 6.07
CA THR A 3 10.15 -28.62 5.01
C THR A 3 9.26 -29.85 4.95
N GLN A 4 8.39 -30.07 5.95
CA GLN A 4 7.47 -31.22 5.98
C GLN A 4 6.08 -30.82 5.48
N SER A 5 5.56 -29.68 5.95
CA SER A 5 4.21 -29.21 5.65
C SER A 5 4.16 -28.12 4.59
N TRP A 6 5.32 -27.56 4.19
CA TRP A 6 5.43 -26.43 3.26
C TRP A 6 4.71 -25.16 3.74
N ASN A 7 4.41 -25.07 5.04
CA ASN A 7 3.76 -23.90 5.60
C ASN A 7 4.75 -22.73 5.74
N VAL A 8 4.25 -21.53 5.45
CA VAL A 8 5.01 -20.29 5.68
C VAL A 8 4.90 -19.93 7.16
N PHE A 9 6.05 -19.95 7.87
CA PHE A 9 6.11 -19.60 9.29
C PHE A 9 6.40 -18.14 9.56
N ASP A 10 7.12 -17.50 8.65
CA ASP A 10 7.52 -16.11 8.73
C ASP A 10 7.91 -15.61 7.34
N SER A 11 7.91 -14.29 7.18
CA SER A 11 8.48 -13.59 6.05
C SER A 11 9.33 -12.42 6.55
N GLU A 12 10.55 -12.34 6.01
CA GLU A 12 11.46 -11.23 6.25
C GLU A 12 11.49 -10.32 5.03
N THR A 13 11.39 -9.02 5.26
CA THR A 13 11.53 -8.01 4.21
C THR A 13 12.85 -7.28 4.40
N TYR A 14 13.67 -7.22 3.35
CA TYR A 14 14.91 -6.43 3.31
C TYR A 14 14.71 -5.20 2.44
N VAL A 15 15.30 -4.08 2.83
CA VAL A 15 15.25 -2.81 2.10
C VAL A 15 16.64 -2.18 2.03
N ALA A 16 16.81 -1.30 1.05
CA ALA A 16 17.94 -0.40 0.96
C ALA A 16 17.41 1.03 0.91
N ASP A 17 18.08 1.94 1.61
CA ASP A 17 17.64 3.33 1.69
C ASP A 17 17.97 4.08 0.39
N LEU A 18 16.95 4.29 -0.44
CA LEU A 18 17.10 5.01 -1.71
C LEU A 18 17.51 6.47 -1.55
N SER A 19 17.48 7.05 -0.34
CA SER A 19 18.06 8.38 -0.11
C SER A 19 19.58 8.40 -0.34
N GLN A 20 20.24 7.24 -0.24
CA GLN A 20 21.69 7.08 -0.44
C GLN A 20 22.07 6.71 -1.88
N ALA A 21 21.10 6.54 -2.78
CA ALA A 21 21.34 6.07 -4.14
C ALA A 21 22.39 6.91 -4.89
N ALA A 22 22.28 8.25 -4.81
CA ALA A 22 23.24 9.16 -5.44
C ALA A 22 24.66 8.99 -4.88
N THR A 23 24.80 8.67 -3.59
CA THR A 23 26.10 8.40 -2.96
C THR A 23 26.69 7.08 -3.47
N TRP A 24 25.87 6.04 -3.64
CA TRP A 24 26.30 4.77 -4.20
C TRP A 24 26.82 4.93 -5.63
N ASP A 25 26.09 5.66 -6.47
CA ASP A 25 26.51 5.95 -7.84
C ASP A 25 27.82 6.76 -7.89
N ALA A 26 27.95 7.79 -7.04
CA ALA A 26 29.13 8.66 -7.01
C ALA A 26 30.39 7.95 -6.50
N THR A 27 30.24 6.96 -5.62
CA THR A 27 31.36 6.24 -4.99
C THR A 27 31.63 4.88 -5.60
N GLY A 28 30.76 4.39 -6.48
CA GLY A 28 30.77 3.01 -6.95
C GLY A 28 30.46 1.99 -5.85
N ALA A 29 29.88 2.42 -4.74
CA ALA A 29 29.47 1.55 -3.64
C ALA A 29 28.19 0.80 -4.00
N THR A 30 27.99 -0.37 -3.37
CA THR A 30 26.77 -1.17 -3.54
C THR A 30 25.71 -0.79 -2.50
N PRO A 31 24.41 -0.95 -2.80
CA PRO A 31 23.34 -0.73 -1.82
C PRO A 31 23.52 -1.57 -0.56
N ASN A 32 23.34 -0.96 0.61
CA ASN A 32 23.33 -1.65 1.89
C ASN A 32 21.94 -2.19 2.22
N TRP A 33 21.73 -3.48 1.93
CA TRP A 33 20.49 -4.20 2.23
C TRP A 33 20.45 -4.58 3.71
N HIS A 34 19.39 -4.15 4.40
CA HIS A 34 19.17 -4.47 5.80
C HIS A 34 17.75 -4.97 6.02
N LEU A 35 17.57 -5.77 7.07
CA LEU A 35 16.26 -6.27 7.47
C LEU A 35 15.38 -5.09 7.90
N GLU A 36 14.24 -4.92 7.23
CA GLU A 36 13.21 -3.95 7.61
C GLU A 36 12.33 -4.53 8.74
N TYR A 37 11.76 -5.72 8.52
CA TYR A 37 10.95 -6.41 9.52
C TYR A 37 10.77 -7.92 9.25
N SER A 38 10.51 -8.68 10.32
CA SER A 38 9.91 -10.03 10.29
C SER A 38 8.40 -9.88 10.52
N ALA A 39 7.58 -10.54 9.69
CA ALA A 39 6.13 -10.48 9.82
C ALA A 39 5.64 -11.06 11.16
N ARG A 40 6.25 -12.15 11.62
CA ARG A 40 5.94 -12.74 12.93
C ARG A 40 6.26 -11.77 14.06
N GLN A 41 7.42 -11.12 14.04
CA GLN A 41 7.80 -10.16 15.07
C GLN A 41 6.92 -8.92 15.04
N ALA A 42 6.63 -8.38 13.85
CA ALA A 42 5.87 -7.15 13.66
C ALA A 42 4.38 -7.29 13.95
N TYR A 43 3.77 -8.46 13.72
CA TYR A 43 2.32 -8.62 13.84
C TYR A 43 1.90 -9.71 14.84
N GLY A 44 2.82 -10.51 15.37
CA GLY A 44 2.51 -11.64 16.25
C GLY A 44 1.97 -11.28 17.63
N ALA A 45 2.22 -10.06 18.11
CA ALA A 45 1.84 -9.61 19.46
C ALA A 45 0.79 -8.48 19.50
N HIS A 46 0.51 -7.82 18.37
CA HIS A 46 -0.26 -6.56 18.37
C HIS A 46 -1.76 -6.76 18.13
N LYS A 47 -2.60 -6.08 18.93
CA LYS A 47 -4.05 -5.99 18.72
C LYS A 47 -4.44 -4.61 18.14
N ASN A 48 -5.12 -4.66 16.99
CA ASN A 48 -5.93 -3.61 16.36
C ASN A 48 -5.21 -2.38 15.76
N ASN A 49 -5.07 -1.27 16.49
CA ASN A 49 -4.77 0.02 15.83
C ASN A 49 -3.28 0.26 15.56
N ASP A 50 -2.40 -0.14 16.48
CA ASP A 50 -0.95 0.02 16.32
C ASP A 50 -0.40 -0.89 15.21
N ALA A 51 -0.96 -2.11 15.12
CA ALA A 51 -0.65 -3.07 14.06
C ALA A 51 -0.94 -2.49 12.66
N PHE A 52 -2.03 -1.73 12.51
CA PHE A 52 -2.36 -1.11 11.24
C PHE A 52 -1.39 0.01 10.88
N GLN A 53 -0.99 0.85 11.83
CA GLN A 53 0.00 1.91 11.57
C GLN A 53 1.35 1.32 11.20
N GLN A 54 1.78 0.27 11.90
CA GLN A 54 3.00 -0.45 11.56
C GLN A 54 2.91 -1.09 10.17
N PHE A 55 1.77 -1.72 9.84
CA PHE A 55 1.49 -2.19 8.50
C PHE A 55 1.56 -1.06 7.47
N TRP A 56 1.00 0.11 7.76
CA TRP A 56 1.00 1.25 6.86
C TRP A 56 2.42 1.73 6.56
N THR A 57 3.28 1.81 7.58
CA THR A 57 4.70 2.14 7.43
C THR A 57 5.41 1.13 6.52
N TYR A 58 5.32 -0.17 6.84
CA TYR A 58 5.99 -1.22 6.06
C TYR A 58 5.41 -1.45 4.67
N ARG A 59 4.12 -1.12 4.45
CA ARG A 59 3.51 -1.14 3.11
C ARG A 59 4.25 -0.25 2.13
N SER A 60 4.77 0.88 2.61
CA SER A 60 5.55 1.83 1.80
C SER A 60 7.06 1.59 1.84
N LYS A 61 7.51 0.45 2.41
CA LYS A 61 8.93 0.16 2.66
C LYS A 61 9.62 1.26 3.46
N SER A 62 8.91 1.80 4.44
CA SER A 62 9.35 2.90 5.31
C SER A 62 9.75 4.19 4.58
N ALA A 63 9.42 4.32 3.29
CA ALA A 63 9.77 5.50 2.49
C ALA A 63 8.98 6.75 2.90
N ASN A 64 7.92 6.61 3.73
CA ASN A 64 7.02 7.69 4.15
C ASN A 64 6.48 8.54 2.99
N ARG A 65 6.37 7.91 1.82
CA ARG A 65 5.90 8.57 0.60
C ARG A 65 4.38 8.58 0.55
N GLY A 66 3.65 7.62 1.10
CA GLY A 66 2.18 7.62 1.04
C GLY A 66 1.51 8.79 1.77
N PRO A 67 0.26 9.16 1.42
CA PRO A 67 -0.54 10.08 2.24
C PRO A 67 -0.73 9.51 3.64
N ALA A 68 -0.90 10.37 4.65
CA ALA A 68 -1.16 9.95 6.01
C ALA A 68 -2.46 9.13 6.08
N CYS A 69 -2.42 7.99 6.79
CA CYS A 69 -3.58 7.11 7.00
C CYS A 69 -3.87 7.01 8.51
N PRO A 70 -4.47 8.04 9.12
CA PRO A 70 -4.64 8.09 10.56
C PRO A 70 -5.56 6.98 11.08
N ALA A 71 -5.27 6.49 12.30
CA ALA A 71 -6.08 5.48 12.96
C ALA A 71 -7.54 5.95 13.11
N GLY A 72 -8.49 5.05 12.86
CA GLY A 72 -9.93 5.34 12.94
C GLY A 72 -10.53 6.07 11.73
N GLY A 73 -9.72 6.51 10.77
CA GLY A 73 -10.20 7.17 9.55
C GLY A 73 -10.88 6.24 8.53
N ALA A 74 -11.28 6.80 7.39
CA ALA A 74 -11.78 6.01 6.25
C ALA A 74 -10.69 5.15 5.59
N CYS A 75 -9.44 5.65 5.58
CA CYS A 75 -8.31 4.98 4.94
C CYS A 75 -8.03 3.57 5.53
N PRO A 76 -7.90 3.37 6.87
CA PRO A 76 -7.72 2.03 7.42
C PRO A 76 -8.85 1.07 7.10
N LYS A 77 -10.10 1.55 7.15
CA LYS A 77 -11.29 0.73 6.86
C LYS A 77 -11.24 0.18 5.44
N GLU A 78 -10.93 1.03 4.47
CA GLU A 78 -10.84 0.65 3.07
C GLU A 78 -9.69 -0.33 2.80
N ILE A 79 -8.51 -0.06 3.36
CA ILE A 79 -7.34 -0.90 3.18
C ILE A 79 -7.56 -2.29 3.78
N VAL A 80 -8.10 -2.38 5.01
CA VAL A 80 -8.45 -3.66 5.65
C VAL A 80 -9.50 -4.41 4.83
N CYS A 81 -10.46 -3.71 4.24
CA CYS A 81 -11.49 -4.30 3.41
C CYS A 81 -10.89 -4.92 2.13
N ASN A 82 -10.00 -4.19 1.45
CA ASN A 82 -9.29 -4.69 0.29
C ASN A 82 -8.32 -5.84 0.62
N LEU A 83 -7.72 -5.86 1.83
CA LEU A 83 -6.91 -7.00 2.27
C LEU A 83 -7.72 -8.28 2.49
N ARG A 84 -9.01 -8.14 2.83
CA ARG A 84 -9.93 -9.28 3.02
C ARG A 84 -10.61 -9.72 1.72
N ALA A 85 -10.59 -8.88 0.68
CA ALA A 85 -11.12 -9.21 -0.62
C ALA A 85 -10.22 -10.24 -1.32
N GLY A 86 -10.55 -11.53 -1.19
CA GLY A 86 -9.83 -12.61 -1.86
C GLY A 86 -10.08 -12.69 -3.37
N LYS A 87 -11.04 -11.91 -3.88
CA LYS A 87 -11.38 -11.81 -5.31
C LYS A 87 -11.73 -10.36 -5.67
N SER A 88 -11.54 -10.00 -6.94
CA SER A 88 -11.78 -8.63 -7.43
C SER A 88 -13.23 -8.17 -7.29
N SER A 89 -14.21 -9.07 -7.36
CA SER A 89 -15.63 -8.75 -7.15
C SER A 89 -15.99 -8.41 -5.70
N ASP A 90 -15.11 -8.71 -4.75
CA ASP A 90 -15.26 -8.37 -3.33
C ASP A 90 -14.51 -7.08 -2.96
N ALA A 91 -13.88 -6.42 -3.93
CA ALA A 91 -13.13 -5.20 -3.69
C ALA A 91 -14.05 -4.10 -3.14
N CYS A 92 -13.57 -3.42 -2.10
CA CYS A 92 -14.37 -2.38 -1.42
C CYS A 92 -14.26 -1.02 -2.10
N THR A 93 -13.36 -0.93 -3.08
CA THR A 93 -13.25 0.16 -4.03
C THR A 93 -13.29 -0.38 -5.44
N ALA A 94 -14.06 0.26 -6.30
CA ALA A 94 -14.08 -0.06 -7.72
C ALA A 94 -12.70 0.22 -8.31
N ILE A 95 -12.05 -0.82 -8.84
CA ILE A 95 -10.78 -0.69 -9.55
C ILE A 95 -11.09 -0.12 -10.93
N HIS A 96 -10.74 1.15 -11.17
CA HIS A 96 -10.86 1.75 -12.49
C HIS A 96 -9.48 1.79 -13.16
N PHE A 97 -9.34 1.08 -14.28
CA PHE A 97 -8.15 1.13 -15.11
C PHE A 97 -8.28 2.28 -16.09
N SER A 98 -7.77 3.45 -15.71
CA SER A 98 -7.68 4.60 -16.63
C SER A 98 -6.33 4.57 -17.34
N VAL A 99 -6.07 3.51 -18.12
CA VAL A 99 -4.96 3.54 -19.07
C VAL A 99 -5.43 4.33 -20.28
N LYS A 100 -5.23 5.65 -20.25
CA LYS A 100 -5.34 6.44 -21.47
C LYS A 100 -4.14 6.08 -22.36
N ARG A 101 -4.40 5.53 -23.54
CA ARG A 101 -3.39 5.46 -24.61
C ARG A 101 -2.99 6.90 -24.93
N SER A 102 -1.69 7.14 -25.07
CA SER A 102 -1.12 8.46 -25.33
C SER A 102 -1.38 9.01 -26.74
N ASP A 103 -2.44 8.56 -27.43
CA ASP A 103 -2.68 8.87 -28.84
C ASP A 103 -3.84 9.86 -29.07
N GLU A 104 -4.41 10.44 -28.02
CA GLU A 104 -5.46 11.47 -28.13
C GLU A 104 -4.95 12.80 -27.54
N GLU A 105 -4.09 13.45 -28.33
CA GLU A 105 -3.92 14.91 -28.29
C GLU A 105 -5.21 15.56 -28.80
N ASP A 106 -6.02 16.12 -27.88
CA ASP A 106 -6.73 17.40 -28.03
C ASP A 106 -7.83 17.52 -26.96
N ASP A 107 -7.42 17.89 -25.74
CA ASP A 107 -8.36 18.54 -24.81
C ASP A 107 -7.63 19.65 -24.02
N PRO A 108 -7.88 20.93 -24.32
CA PRO A 108 -7.21 22.05 -23.68
C PRO A 108 -7.55 22.22 -22.18
N GLN A 109 -8.50 21.45 -21.64
CA GLN A 109 -8.86 21.52 -20.22
C GLN A 109 -7.90 20.75 -19.29
N ALA A 110 -6.99 19.92 -19.83
CA ALA A 110 -6.07 19.08 -19.04
C ALA A 110 -4.80 19.80 -18.53
N LYS A 111 -4.60 21.08 -18.84
CA LYS A 111 -3.37 21.83 -18.50
C LYS A 111 -3.38 22.54 -17.14
N ALA A 112 -4.49 22.54 -16.40
CA ALA A 112 -4.56 23.23 -15.10
C ALA A 112 -4.19 22.34 -13.90
N ASP A 113 -4.42 21.02 -13.98
CA ASP A 113 -4.19 20.10 -12.85
C ASP A 113 -2.83 19.37 -12.90
N ALA A 114 -1.99 19.69 -13.89
CA ALA A 114 -0.72 19.01 -14.17
C ALA A 114 0.51 19.68 -13.52
N ALA A 115 0.32 20.47 -12.47
CA ALA A 115 1.41 21.00 -11.66
C ALA A 115 1.40 20.39 -10.26
N ASP A 116 1.51 19.06 -10.16
CA ASP A 116 1.99 18.41 -8.94
C ASP A 116 3.53 18.35 -9.01
N PRO A 117 4.26 19.20 -8.27
CA PRO A 117 5.72 19.23 -8.29
C PRO A 117 6.38 17.98 -7.69
N THR A 118 5.59 17.01 -7.18
CA THR A 118 6.13 15.78 -6.59
C THR A 118 6.37 14.66 -7.61
N GLY A 119 6.02 14.85 -8.89
CA GLY A 119 6.20 13.84 -9.94
C GLY A 119 5.36 12.58 -9.75
N ARG A 120 4.31 12.66 -8.93
CA ARG A 120 3.42 11.54 -8.64
C ARG A 120 2.21 11.56 -9.54
N HIS A 121 2.39 11.05 -10.75
CA HIS A 121 1.24 10.61 -11.52
C HIS A 121 0.64 9.37 -10.85
N SER A 122 -0.32 9.57 -9.92
CA SER A 122 -1.25 8.51 -9.59
C SER A 122 -2.10 8.25 -10.83
N LEU A 123 -1.84 7.16 -11.54
CA LEU A 123 -2.69 6.66 -12.64
C LEU A 123 -4.10 6.28 -12.17
N TYR A 124 -4.37 6.38 -10.86
CA TYR A 124 -5.62 6.03 -10.23
C TYR A 124 -6.34 7.29 -9.77
N LYS A 125 -7.48 7.60 -10.41
CA LYS A 125 -8.55 8.39 -9.78
C LYS A 125 -9.38 7.43 -8.94
N ARG A 126 -9.39 7.60 -7.62
CA ARG A 126 -10.22 6.81 -6.72
C ARG A 126 -11.68 7.22 -6.98
N SER A 127 -12.51 6.29 -7.42
CA SER A 127 -13.95 6.48 -7.57
C SER A 127 -14.61 6.55 -6.19
N GLU A 128 -15.87 7.00 -6.16
CA GLU A 128 -16.66 6.98 -4.93
C GLU A 128 -16.75 5.55 -4.38
N PRO A 129 -16.55 5.36 -3.06
CA PRO A 129 -16.53 4.05 -2.45
C PRO A 129 -17.88 3.36 -2.62
N GLN A 130 -17.85 2.11 -3.10
CA GLN A 130 -19.04 1.27 -3.15
C GLN A 130 -19.56 1.02 -1.72
N PRO A 131 -20.89 0.88 -1.53
CA PRO A 131 -21.45 0.62 -0.21
C PRO A 131 -20.86 -0.67 0.36
N TRP A 132 -20.31 -0.53 1.56
CA TRP A 132 -19.57 -1.58 2.27
C TRP A 132 -20.35 -2.89 2.36
N ASN A 133 -19.83 -3.96 1.75
CA ASN A 133 -20.39 -5.31 1.93
C ASN A 133 -20.00 -5.84 3.32
N LYS A 134 -20.80 -5.45 4.33
CA LYS A 134 -20.62 -5.80 5.74
C LYS A 134 -20.49 -7.32 5.97
N LYS A 135 -21.08 -8.15 5.09
CA LYS A 135 -21.05 -9.61 5.21
C LYS A 135 -19.65 -10.21 5.02
N LEU A 136 -18.80 -9.59 4.19
CA LEU A 136 -17.44 -10.07 3.91
C LEU A 136 -16.42 -9.66 4.98
N CYS A 137 -16.78 -8.69 5.84
CA CYS A 137 -15.87 -8.14 6.84
C CYS A 137 -16.04 -8.71 8.24
N GLY A 138 -16.87 -9.75 8.43
CA GLY A 138 -17.05 -10.41 9.74
C GLY A 138 -17.65 -9.52 10.83
N LEU A 139 -18.15 -8.32 10.48
CA LEU A 139 -18.89 -7.46 11.40
C LEU A 139 -20.35 -7.91 11.42
N THR A 140 -20.60 -9.07 12.03
CA THR A 140 -21.88 -9.25 12.72
C THR A 140 -21.87 -8.32 13.93
N ALA A 141 -23.01 -7.68 14.17
CA ALA A 141 -23.18 -6.58 15.10
C ALA A 141 -22.63 -6.88 16.50
N ASN A 142 -21.76 -6.00 17.01
CA ASN A 142 -21.77 -5.41 18.36
C ASN A 142 -20.39 -4.84 18.70
N LEU A 143 -20.28 -3.52 18.54
CA LEU A 143 -19.45 -2.62 19.36
C LEU A 143 -20.32 -1.40 19.66
#